data_AF-V7FA40-F1
#
_entry.id   AF-V7FA40-F1
#
_cell.length_a   1.000
_cell.length_b   1.000
_cell.length_c   1.000
_cell.angle_alpha   90.00
_cell.angle_beta   90.00
_cell.angle_gamma   90.00
#
_symmetry.space_group_name_H-M   'P 1'
#
loop_
_entity.id
_entity.type
_entity.pdbx_description
1 polymer ?
#
loop_
_entity_poly.entity_id
_entity_poly.type
_entity_poly.pdbx_seq_one_letter_code
_entity_poly.pdbx_strand_id
1 'polypeptide(L)'
;MRDVELALVQNENSLAMAKSKLAQFEADQTAAQNALGRVPQYHLIRFIDDQYVSSVAAELTQLERGDIVRVDLAPKELKATFTE
;
A
#
# COMPACT_ATOMS: atom_id res chain seq x y z
N MET A 1 11.46 27.87 34.29
CA MET A 1 12.41 27.45 33.23
C MET A 1 12.56 25.93 33.18
N ARG A 2 12.81 25.26 34.31
CA ARG A 2 13.00 23.80 34.38
C ARG A 2 11.81 22.96 33.84
N ASP A 3 10.57 23.40 34.05
CA ASP A 3 9.39 22.69 33.54
C ASP A 3 9.23 22.80 32.01
N VAL A 4 9.74 23.88 31.42
CA VAL A 4 9.71 24.10 29.96
C VAL A 4 10.74 23.20 29.28
N GLU A 5 11.93 23.05 29.88
CA GLU A 5 12.96 22.12 29.41
C GLU A 5 12.48 20.67 29.48
N LEU A 6 11.80 20.29 30.56
CA LEU A 6 11.22 18.95 30.70
C LEU A 6 10.13 18.68 29.64
N ALA A 7 9.27 19.66 29.36
CA ALA A 7 8.25 19.55 28.33
C ALA A 7 8.85 19.45 26.92
N LEU A 8 9.95 20.17 26.65
CA LEU A 8 10.69 20.07 25.38
C LEU A 8 11.25 18.66 25.16
N VAL A 9 11.90 18.09 26.18
CA VAL A 9 12.45 16.73 26.11
C VAL A 9 11.35 15.69 25.91
N GLN A 10 10.19 15.86 26.55
CA GLN A 10 9.04 14.98 26.35
C GLN A 10 8.45 15.07 24.93
N ASN A 11 8.40 16.27 24.35
CA ASN A 11 7.96 16.48 22.99
C ASN A 11 8.94 15.90 21.95
N GLU A 12 10.25 16.07 22.17
CA GLU A 12 11.27 15.47 21.31
C GLU A 12 11.20 13.95 21.32
N ASN A 13 11.02 13.33 22.49
CA ASN A 13 10.82 11.90 22.62
C ASN A 13 9.53 11.43 21.93
N SER A 14 8.43 12.15 22.11
CA SER A 14 7.16 11.84 21.46
C SER A 14 7.26 11.94 19.93
N LEU A 15 7.97 12.95 19.42
CA LEU A 15 8.24 13.14 18.01
C LEU A 15 9.14 12.02 17.44
N ALA A 16 10.17 11.61 18.17
CA ALA A 16 11.03 10.50 17.78
C ALA A 16 10.25 9.18 17.72
N MET A 17 9.39 8.92 18.71
CA MET A 17 8.49 7.76 18.71
C MET A 17 7.48 7.80 17.56
N ALA A 18 6.90 8.97 17.26
CA ALA A 18 5.98 9.13 16.13
C ALA A 18 6.69 8.88 14.79
N LYS A 19 7.91 9.40 14.60
CA LYS A 19 8.74 9.12 13.41
C LYS A 19 9.08 7.64 13.28
N SER A 20 9.43 6.97 14.37
CA SER A 20 9.71 5.53 14.37
C SER A 20 8.47 4.71 14.01
N LYS A 21 7.28 5.06 14.54
CA LYS A 21 6.02 4.43 14.15
C LYS A 21 5.65 4.69 12.70
N LEU A 22 5.92 5.88 12.19
CA LEU A 22 5.66 6.24 10.80
C LEU A 22 6.58 5.46 9.85
N ALA A 23 7.88 5.36 10.18
CA ALA A 23 8.83 4.53 9.44
C ALA A 23 8.46 3.04 9.49
N GLN A 24 7.94 2.56 10.62
CA GLN A 24 7.44 1.19 10.73
C GLN A 24 6.17 0.98 9.91
N PHE A 25 5.25 1.95 9.91
CA PHE A 25 4.05 1.91 9.07
C PHE A 25 4.36 2.01 7.57
N GLU A 26 5.36 2.81 7.19
CA GLU A 26 5.89 2.86 5.83
C GLU A 26 6.57 1.55 5.46
N ALA A 27 7.35 0.95 6.36
CA ALA A 27 7.96 -0.37 6.17
C ALA A 27 6.90 -1.47 6.07
N ASP A 28 5.82 -1.39 6.84
CA ASP A 28 4.69 -2.32 6.82
C ASP A 28 3.82 -2.12 5.56
N GLN A 29 3.62 -0.88 5.08
CA GLN A 29 3.02 -0.60 3.78
C GLN A 29 3.91 -1.08 2.62
N THR A 30 5.22 -0.93 2.76
CA THR A 30 6.20 -1.44 1.79
C THR A 30 6.25 -2.96 1.86
N ALA A 31 6.02 -3.57 3.03
CA ALA A 31 5.87 -5.02 3.22
C ALA A 31 4.49 -5.54 2.80
N ALA A 32 3.50 -4.66 2.63
CA ALA A 32 2.27 -4.95 1.90
C ALA A 32 2.51 -5.02 0.38
N GLN A 33 3.73 -4.71 -0.10
CA GLN A 33 4.27 -5.43 -1.26
C GLN A 33 4.48 -6.86 -0.78
N ASN A 34 3.55 -7.76 -1.13
CA ASN A 34 3.52 -9.19 -0.83
C ASN A 34 4.92 -9.80 -0.72
N ALA A 35 5.14 -10.87 0.06
CA ALA A 35 6.41 -11.57 0.37
C ALA A 35 7.45 -11.82 -0.77
N LEU A 36 7.12 -11.45 -2.01
CA LEU A 36 7.93 -11.44 -3.23
C LEU A 36 8.28 -10.01 -3.76
N GLY A 37 7.97 -8.93 -3.03
CA GLY A 37 8.24 -7.54 -3.42
C GLY A 37 7.38 -7.03 -4.60
N ARG A 38 6.15 -7.55 -4.75
CA ARG A 38 5.29 -7.28 -5.91
C ARG A 38 4.12 -6.37 -5.54
N VAL A 39 3.79 -5.43 -6.43
CA VAL A 39 2.60 -4.58 -6.29
C VAL A 39 1.41 -5.29 -6.95
N PRO A 40 0.37 -5.67 -6.20
CA PRO A 40 -0.82 -6.27 -6.79
C PRO A 40 -1.61 -5.22 -7.58
N GLN A 41 -2.06 -5.59 -8.78
CA GLN A 41 -3.00 -4.81 -9.56
C GLN A 41 -4.35 -5.52 -9.54
N TYR A 42 -5.36 -4.86 -9.00
CA TYR A 42 -6.71 -5.40 -8.91
C TYR A 42 -7.54 -4.96 -10.11
N HIS A 43 -8.22 -5.90 -10.75
CA HIS A 43 -9.17 -5.69 -11.82
C HIS A 43 -10.55 -6.15 -11.35
N LEU A 44 -11.53 -5.27 -11.41
CA LEU A 44 -12.92 -5.56 -11.10
C LEU A 44 -13.67 -5.80 -12.41
N ILE A 45 -14.32 -6.94 -12.52
CA ILE A 45 -15.20 -7.29 -13.63
C ILE A 45 -16.62 -7.32 -13.08
N ARG A 46 -17.46 -6.39 -13.53
CA ARG A 46 -18.87 -6.25 -13.10
C ARG A 46 -19.80 -6.45 -14.29
N PHE A 47 -20.96 -7.04 -14.02
CA PHE A 47 -22.04 -7.12 -15.00
C PHE A 47 -22.93 -5.87 -14.90
N ILE A 48 -22.89 -5.02 -15.93
CA ILE A 48 -23.62 -3.75 -16.02
C ILE A 48 -24.26 -3.70 -17.41
N ASP A 49 -25.55 -3.35 -17.49
CA ASP A 49 -26.28 -3.17 -18.76
C ASP A 49 -26.13 -4.34 -19.74
N ASP A 50 -26.31 -5.57 -19.23
CA ASP A 50 -26.21 -6.83 -19.98
C ASP A 50 -24.79 -7.13 -20.53
N GLN A 51 -23.76 -6.49 -19.98
CA GLN A 51 -22.37 -6.64 -20.41
C GLN A 51 -21.40 -6.79 -19.22
N TYR A 52 -20.32 -7.53 -19.44
CA TYR A 52 -19.19 -7.58 -18.50
C TYR A 52 -18.23 -6.41 -18.77
N VAL A 53 -18.07 -5.54 -17.78
CA VAL A 53 -17.18 -4.38 -17.82
C VAL A 53 -16.01 -4.62 -16.88
N SER A 54 -14.78 -4.56 -17.40
CA SER A 54 -13.55 -4.68 -16.62
C SER A 54 -12.94 -3.30 -16.35
N SER A 55 -12.59 -3.02 -15.10
CA SER A 55 -11.92 -1.79 -14.68
C SER A 55 -10.79 -2.07 -13.69
N VAL A 56 -9.86 -1.12 -13.53
CA VAL A 56 -8.86 -1.19 -12.46
C VAL A 56 -9.50 -0.75 -11.15
N ALA A 57 -9.32 -1.53 -10.10
CA ALA A 57 -9.89 -1.29 -8.77
C ALA A 57 -8.80 -1.11 -7.72
N ALA A 58 -9.16 -0.46 -6.61
CA ALA A 58 -8.32 -0.42 -5.43
C ALA A 58 -8.65 -1.63 -4.54
N GLU A 59 -7.73 -1.99 -3.64
CA GLU A 59 -7.93 -3.10 -2.69
C GLU A 59 -9.16 -2.90 -1.79
N LEU A 60 -9.53 -1.64 -1.52
CA LEU A 60 -10.67 -1.27 -0.68
C LEU A 60 -11.95 -0.97 -1.48
N THR A 61 -11.99 -1.28 -2.77
CA THR A 61 -13.20 -1.10 -3.58
C THR A 61 -14.34 -1.99 -3.04
N GLN A 62 -15.51 -1.40 -2.77
CA GLN A 62 -16.69 -2.15 -2.33
C GLN A 62 -17.19 -3.09 -3.43
N LEU A 63 -17.42 -4.35 -3.06
CA LEU A 63 -17.86 -5.40 -3.97
C LEU A 63 -19.36 -5.65 -3.85
N GLU A 64 -19.98 -5.95 -4.98
CA GLU A 64 -21.37 -6.35 -5.10
C GLU A 64 -21.45 -7.85 -5.41
N ARG A 65 -22.63 -8.45 -5.16
CA ARG A 65 -22.84 -9.86 -5.45
C ARG A 65 -22.78 -10.10 -6.96
N GLY A 66 -21.87 -10.96 -7.39
CA GLY A 66 -21.64 -11.27 -8.81
C GLY A 66 -20.43 -10.54 -9.41
N ASP A 67 -19.79 -9.65 -8.66
CA ASP A 67 -18.50 -9.09 -9.04
C ASP A 67 -17.42 -10.18 -9.08
N ILE A 68 -16.55 -10.11 -10.08
CA ILE A 68 -15.36 -10.95 -10.21
C ILE A 68 -14.14 -10.08 -10.02
N VAL A 69 -13.27 -10.44 -9.07
CA VAL A 69 -11.99 -9.77 -8.84
C VAL A 69 -10.87 -10.60 -9.42
N ARG A 70 -10.10 -10.01 -10.32
CA ARG A 70 -8.83 -10.55 -10.82
C ARG A 70 -7.68 -9.78 -10.19
N VAL A 71 -6.68 -10.49 -9.70
CA VAL A 71 -5.47 -9.89 -9.12
C VAL A 71 -4.30 -10.27 -10.01
N ASP A 72 -3.70 -9.30 -10.68
CA ASP A 72 -2.49 -9.48 -11.45
C ASP A 72 -1.29 -9.09 -10.58
N LEU A 73 -0.39 -10.06 -10.39
CA LEU A 73 0.86 -9.86 -9.68
C LEU A 73 1.95 -9.56 -10.71
N ALA A 74 1.99 -8.33 -11.23
CA ALA A 74 3.00 -7.95 -12.20
C ALA A 74 4.39 -7.92 -11.55
N PRO A 75 5.43 -8.48 -12.20
CA PRO A 75 6.80 -8.21 -11.79
C PRO A 75 7.08 -6.71 -11.98
N LYS A 76 7.62 -6.05 -10.94
CA LYS A 76 8.24 -4.72 -11.10
C LYS A 76 9.30 -4.89 -12.18
N GLU A 77 9.19 -4.14 -13.28
CA GLU A 77 10.03 -4.28 -14.47
C GLU A 77 11.43 -4.81 -14.14
N LEU A 78 11.71 -6.06 -14.50
CA LEU A 78 13.09 -6.48 -14.71
C LEU A 78 13.54 -5.68 -15.93
N LYS A 79 14.17 -4.53 -15.70
CA LYS A 79 15.13 -3.99 -16.66
C LYS A 79 16.21 -5.05 -16.82
N ALA A 80 15.94 -6.04 -17.67
CA ALA A 80 16.94 -6.97 -18.12
C ALA A 80 17.86 -6.16 -19.04
N THR A 81 18.84 -5.50 -18.44
CA THR A 81 20.00 -5.02 -19.16
C THR A 81 20.76 -6.29 -19.57
N PHE A 82 20.37 -6.87 -20.71
CA PHE A 82 21.24 -7.83 -21.39
C PHE A 82 22.38 -7.01 -21.97
N THR A 83 23.50 -6.98 -21.26
CA THR A 83 24.78 -6.57 -21.82
C THR A 83 25.32 -7.77 -22.58
N GLU A 84 25.36 -7.68 -23.91
CA GLU A 84 26.19 -8.55 -24.77
C GLU A 84 27.69 -8.38 -24.47
#